data_AF-A0A7V9TEH3-F1
#
_entry.id   AF-A0A7V9TEH3-F1
#
_cell.length_a   1.000
_cell.length_b   1.000
_cell.length_c   1.000
_cell.angle_alpha   90.00
_cell.angle_beta   90.00
_cell.angle_gamma   90.00
#
_symmetry.space_group_name_H-M   'P 1'
#
loop_
_entity.id
_entity.type
_entity.pdbx_description
1 polymer ?
#
loop_
_entity_poly.entity_id
_entity_poly.type
_entity_poly.pdbx_seq_one_letter_code
_entity_poly.pdbx_strand_id
1 'polypeptide(L)'
;GYSLYLSGNYRAAIERLKRAAKLAPGDERILNNLALAQSRLGKYDDAFKSFARAGGELNGRMNTAALLERAGRDEEALKHYEAARRLEPSSASLLRRLVEMYERTGRRGQAETARHDLNVSSGIETAKN
;
A
#
# COMPACT_ATOMS: atom_id res chain seq x y z
N GLY A 1 -21.99 3.00 6.19
CA GLY A 1 -20.70 2.26 6.22
C GLY A 1 -19.60 3.16 6.69
N TYR A 2 -19.24 4.17 5.88
CA TYR A 2 -18.18 5.13 6.20
C TYR A 2 -18.42 5.96 7.48
N SER A 3 -19.66 6.37 7.77
CA SER A 3 -19.98 7.04 9.05
C SER A 3 -19.59 6.20 10.28
N LEU A 4 -19.84 4.90 10.27
CA LEU A 4 -19.43 3.98 11.34
C LEU A 4 -17.90 3.87 11.46
N TYR A 5 -17.18 3.98 10.34
CA TYR A 5 -15.72 4.04 10.34
C TYR A 5 -15.22 5.31 11.03
N LEU A 6 -15.81 6.47 10.72
CA LEU A 6 -15.46 7.74 11.35
C LEU A 6 -15.73 7.74 12.86
N SER A 7 -16.78 7.03 13.30
CA SER A 7 -17.10 6.85 14.72
C SER A 7 -16.29 5.74 15.42
N GLY A 8 -15.26 5.17 14.76
CA GLY A 8 -14.42 4.11 15.34
C GLY A 8 -15.07 2.73 15.43
N ASN A 9 -16.33 2.58 14.99
CA ASN A 9 -17.04 1.31 15.01
C ASN A 9 -16.70 0.46 13.78
N TYR A 10 -15.44 0.06 13.67
CA TYR A 10 -14.88 -0.58 12.48
C TYR A 10 -15.54 -1.92 12.15
N ARG A 11 -15.92 -2.71 13.16
CA ARG A 11 -16.62 -3.99 12.94
C ARG A 11 -17.98 -3.76 12.28
N ALA A 12 -18.78 -2.81 12.78
CA ALA A 12 -20.05 -2.47 12.17
C ALA A 12 -19.86 -1.81 10.78
N ALA A 13 -18.80 -1.01 10.61
CA ALA A 13 -18.44 -0.43 9.32
C ALA A 13 -18.20 -1.53 8.28
N ILE A 14 -17.37 -2.53 8.60
CA ILE A 14 -17.09 -3.69 7.72
C ILE A 14 -18.38 -4.41 7.34
N GLU A 15 -19.26 -4.71 8.30
CA GLU A 15 -20.51 -5.41 8.01
C GLU A 15 -21.40 -4.63 7.03
N ARG A 16 -21.53 -3.31 7.23
CA ARG A 16 -22.31 -2.46 6.33
C ARG A 16 -21.66 -2.30 4.96
N LEU A 17 -20.33 -2.17 4.92
CA LEU A 17 -19.58 -2.01 3.68
C LEU A 17 -19.52 -3.31 2.87
N LYS A 18 -19.43 -4.48 3.51
CA LYS A 18 -19.56 -5.78 2.84
C LYS A 18 -20.92 -5.94 2.18
N ARG A 19 -22.01 -5.56 2.84
CA ARG A 19 -23.36 -5.57 2.23
C ARG A 19 -23.44 -4.61 1.05
N ALA A 20 -22.92 -3.40 1.20
CA ALA A 20 -22.87 -2.43 0.10
C ALA A 20 -22.05 -2.95 -1.09
N ALA A 21 -20.91 -3.61 -0.83
CA ALA A 21 -20.07 -4.23 -1.86
C ALA A 21 -20.71 -5.44 -2.53
N LYS A 22 -21.70 -6.10 -1.91
CA LYS A 22 -22.51 -7.12 -2.59
C LYS A 22 -23.49 -6.50 -3.59
N LEU A 23 -24.01 -5.31 -3.29
CA LEU A 23 -24.92 -4.58 -4.16
C LEU A 23 -24.20 -3.84 -5.30
N ALA A 24 -22.98 -3.36 -5.03
CA ALA A 24 -22.13 -2.70 -6.01
C ALA A 24 -20.69 -3.27 -5.95
N PRO A 25 -20.43 -4.43 -6.59
CA PRO A 25 -19.17 -5.17 -6.45
C PRO A 25 -17.91 -4.49 -6.96
N GLY A 26 -18.05 -3.47 -7.81
CA GLY A 26 -16.94 -2.70 -8.39
C GLY A 26 -16.90 -1.24 -7.96
N ASP A 27 -17.75 -0.79 -7.03
CA ASP A 27 -17.69 0.60 -6.55
C ASP A 27 -16.40 0.80 -5.73
N GLU A 28 -15.45 1.52 -6.32
CA GLU A 28 -14.12 1.74 -5.75
C GLU A 28 -14.19 2.40 -4.38
N ARG A 29 -15.11 3.35 -4.18
CA ARG A 29 -15.27 4.08 -2.92
C ARG A 29 -15.78 3.14 -1.82
N ILE A 30 -16.70 2.23 -2.12
CA ILE A 30 -17.16 1.22 -1.16
C ILE A 30 -16.01 0.27 -0.80
N LEU A 31 -15.27 -0.21 -1.79
CA LEU A 31 -14.16 -1.13 -1.59
C LEU A 31 -12.99 -0.50 -0.83
N ASN A 32 -12.64 0.75 -1.15
CA ASN A 32 -11.63 1.53 -0.42
C ASN A 32 -12.05 1.75 1.04
N ASN A 33 -13.30 2.14 1.29
CA ASN A 33 -13.80 2.29 2.65
C ASN A 33 -13.82 0.96 3.42
N LEU A 34 -14.14 -0.15 2.75
CA LEU A 34 -14.08 -1.49 3.35
C LEU A 34 -12.64 -1.84 3.75
N ALA A 35 -11.68 -1.59 2.87
CA ALA A 35 -10.28 -1.82 3.11
C ALA A 35 -9.73 -1.00 4.28
N LEU A 36 -10.10 0.28 4.36
CA LEU A 36 -9.76 1.15 5.50
C LEU A 36 -10.35 0.64 6.82
N ALA A 37 -11.60 0.16 6.81
CA ALA A 37 -12.19 -0.41 8.01
C ALA A 37 -11.55 -1.74 8.42
N GLN A 38 -11.16 -2.57 7.45
CA GLN A 38 -10.41 -3.82 7.66
C GLN A 38 -9.02 -3.56 8.27
N SER A 39 -8.29 -2.56 7.77
CA SER A 39 -6.95 -2.23 8.26
C SER A 39 -6.97 -1.71 9.70
N ARG A 40 -8.01 -0.97 10.09
CA ARG A 40 -8.20 -0.52 11.49
C ARG A 40 -8.38 -1.68 12.48
N LEU A 41 -8.75 -2.87 12.01
CA LEU A 41 -8.83 -4.09 12.81
C LEU A 41 -7.64 -5.04 12.59
N GLY A 42 -6.56 -4.56 11.97
CA GLY A 42 -5.37 -5.37 11.68
C GLY A 42 -5.56 -6.42 10.58
N LYS A 43 -6.67 -6.39 9.84
CA LYS A 43 -7.00 -7.36 8.77
C LYS A 43 -6.39 -6.91 7.44
N TYR A 44 -5.07 -6.86 7.37
CA TYR A 44 -4.35 -6.28 6.22
C TYR A 44 -4.47 -7.11 4.94
N ASP A 45 -4.54 -8.44 5.01
CA ASP A 45 -4.78 -9.29 3.82
C ASP A 45 -6.15 -9.03 3.20
N ASP A 46 -7.17 -8.88 4.04
CA ASP A 46 -8.51 -8.52 3.61
C ASP A 46 -8.54 -7.10 3.03
N ALA A 47 -7.81 -6.17 3.65
CA ALA A 47 -7.66 -4.80 3.15
C ALA A 47 -6.99 -4.78 1.78
N PHE A 48 -5.92 -5.55 1.58
CA PHE A 48 -5.25 -5.70 0.29
C PHE A 48 -6.21 -6.19 -0.79
N LYS A 49 -6.97 -7.26 -0.53
CA LYS A 49 -7.95 -7.78 -1.50
C LYS A 49 -8.99 -6.72 -1.87
N SER A 50 -9.45 -5.93 -0.90
CA SER A 50 -10.43 -4.88 -1.14
C SER A 50 -9.84 -3.70 -1.93
N PHE A 51 -8.64 -3.22 -1.58
CA PHE A 51 -7.96 -2.17 -2.34
C PHE A 51 -7.59 -2.63 -3.76
N ALA A 52 -7.10 -3.86 -3.91
CA ALA A 52 -6.74 -4.42 -5.22
C ALA A 52 -7.96 -4.53 -6.15
N ARG A 53 -9.12 -4.88 -5.60
CA ARG A 53 -10.38 -4.83 -6.34
C ARG A 53 -10.84 -3.41 -6.67
N ALA A 54 -10.50 -2.43 -5.84
CA ALA A 54 -10.91 -1.05 -6.04
C ALA A 54 -10.07 -0.33 -7.10
N GLY A 55 -8.77 -0.59 -7.18
CA GLY A 55 -7.86 0.19 -8.03
C GLY A 55 -6.76 -0.61 -8.70
N GLY A 56 -6.84 -1.94 -8.71
CA GLY A 56 -5.82 -2.82 -9.28
C GLY A 56 -4.71 -3.20 -8.29
N GLU A 57 -3.92 -4.20 -8.67
CA GLU A 57 -2.94 -4.84 -7.79
C GLU A 57 -1.87 -3.88 -7.26
N LEU A 58 -1.32 -3.01 -8.11
CA LEU A 58 -0.33 -2.00 -7.72
C LEU A 58 -0.86 -1.08 -6.62
N ASN A 59 -2.03 -0.46 -6.84
CA ASN A 59 -2.66 0.42 -5.86
C ASN A 59 -3.00 -0.35 -4.58
N GLY A 60 -3.46 -1.59 -4.69
CA GLY A 60 -3.68 -2.48 -3.56
C GLY A 60 -2.43 -2.68 -2.70
N ARG A 61 -1.30 -2.99 -3.34
CA ARG A 61 -0.01 -3.19 -2.67
C ARG A 61 0.48 -1.90 -2.02
N MET A 62 0.45 -0.78 -2.73
CA MET A 62 0.88 0.53 -2.22
C MET A 62 0.08 0.98 -1.00
N ASN A 63 -1.26 0.89 -1.06
CA ASN A 63 -2.13 1.29 0.04
C ASN A 63 -1.95 0.39 1.26
N THR A 64 -1.82 -0.92 1.06
CA THR A 64 -1.61 -1.88 2.16
C THR A 64 -0.25 -1.69 2.81
N ALA A 65 0.81 -1.50 2.01
CA ALA A 65 2.15 -1.22 2.50
C ALA A 65 2.19 0.04 3.37
N ALA A 66 1.59 1.14 2.93
CA ALA A 66 1.53 2.39 3.69
C ALA A 66 0.75 2.25 5.01
N LEU A 67 -0.26 1.38 5.07
CA LEU A 67 -1.02 1.11 6.29
C LEU A 67 -0.24 0.21 7.26
N LEU A 68 0.50 -0.77 6.75
CA LEU A 68 1.37 -1.63 7.54
C LEU A 68 2.55 -0.83 8.11
N GLU A 69 3.16 0.04 7.31
CA GLU A 69 4.23 0.96 7.72
C GLU A 69 3.77 1.85 8.89
N ARG A 70 2.60 2.49 8.77
CA ARG A 70 2.01 3.30 9.85
C ARG A 70 1.67 2.50 11.11
N ALA A 71 1.51 1.19 10.98
CA ALA A 71 1.27 0.28 12.09
C ALA A 71 2.57 -0.31 12.69
N GLY A 72 3.74 0.10 12.18
CA GLY A 72 5.05 -0.43 12.59
C GLY A 72 5.32 -1.87 12.14
N ARG A 73 4.53 -2.40 11.20
CA ARG A 73 4.66 -3.76 10.65
C ARG A 73 5.58 -3.74 9.42
N ASP A 74 6.82 -3.37 9.66
CA ASP A 74 7.76 -2.93 8.62
C ASP A 74 8.14 -4.01 7.63
N GLU A 75 8.38 -5.22 8.14
CA GLU A 75 8.71 -6.38 7.31
C GLU A 75 7.55 -6.75 6.37
N GLU A 76 6.31 -6.58 6.81
CA GLU A 76 5.14 -6.83 5.97
C GLU A 76 4.90 -5.69 4.97
N ALA A 77 5.12 -4.44 5.40
CA ALA A 77 5.08 -3.30 4.50
C ALA A 77 6.10 -3.46 3.36
N LEU A 78 7.33 -3.88 3.69
CA LEU A 78 8.39 -4.17 2.72
C LEU A 78 7.97 -5.24 1.71
N LYS A 79 7.36 -6.35 2.15
CA LYS A 79 6.84 -7.38 1.22
C LYS A 79 5.87 -6.81 0.19
N HIS A 80 4.98 -5.89 0.61
CA HIS A 80 4.06 -5.24 -0.31
C HIS A 80 4.76 -4.23 -1.23
N TYR A 81 5.69 -3.42 -0.73
CA TYR A 81 6.47 -2.49 -1.55
C TYR A 81 7.36 -3.20 -2.57
N GLU A 82 8.06 -4.26 -2.17
CA GLU A 82 8.87 -5.10 -3.06
C GLU A 82 8.00 -5.77 -4.14
N ALA A 83 6.78 -6.18 -3.78
CA ALA A 83 5.84 -6.71 -4.75
C ALA A 83 5.30 -5.64 -5.70
N ALA A 84 5.03 -4.42 -5.22
CA ALA A 84 4.70 -3.28 -6.07
C ALA A 84 5.86 -2.95 -7.02
N ARG A 85 7.11 -3.11 -6.56
CA ARG A 85 8.33 -2.83 -7.35
C ARG A 85 8.49 -3.77 -8.53
N ARG A 86 8.03 -5.01 -8.40
CA ARG A 86 7.98 -5.96 -9.52
C ARG A 86 6.96 -5.57 -10.59
N LEU A 87 5.90 -4.84 -10.22
CA LEU A 87 4.90 -4.34 -11.15
C LEU A 87 5.36 -3.04 -11.82
N GLU A 88 6.00 -2.14 -11.06
CA GLU A 88 6.57 -0.89 -11.57
C GLU A 88 8.05 -0.71 -11.18
N PRO A 89 8.97 -1.29 -11.97
CA PRO A 89 10.41 -1.24 -11.70
C PRO A 89 11.08 0.11 -11.95
N SER A 90 10.36 1.15 -12.34
CA SER A 90 10.93 2.48 -12.57
C SER A 90 10.20 3.60 -11.83
N SER A 91 9.20 3.27 -11.00
CA SER A 91 8.43 4.27 -10.26
C SER A 91 9.29 4.96 -9.20
N ALA A 92 9.63 6.23 -9.42
CA ALA A 92 10.48 7.01 -8.53
C ALA A 92 9.88 7.19 -7.12
N SER A 93 8.56 7.33 -7.02
CA SER A 93 7.87 7.46 -5.73
C SER A 93 7.95 6.17 -4.91
N LEU A 94 7.78 5.01 -5.55
CA LEU A 94 7.93 3.71 -4.92
C LEU A 94 9.39 3.43 -4.53
N LEU A 95 10.33 3.75 -5.41
CA LEU A 95 11.77 3.62 -5.13
C LEU A 95 12.19 4.42 -3.91
N ARG A 96 11.77 5.68 -3.82
CA ARG A 96 12.04 6.54 -2.66
C ARG A 96 11.53 5.89 -1.38
N ARG A 97 10.31 5.37 -1.40
CA ARG A 97 9.76 4.68 -0.23
C ARG A 97 10.52 3.40 0.11
N LEU A 98 10.96 2.62 -0.88
CA LEU A 98 11.77 1.43 -0.64
C LEU A 98 13.13 1.77 -0.04
N VAL A 99 13.80 2.84 -0.49
CA VAL A 99 15.06 3.32 0.11
C VAL A 99 14.84 3.61 1.59
N GLU A 100 13.84 4.42 1.94
CA GLU A 100 13.52 4.78 3.33
C GLU A 100 13.23 3.52 4.18
N MET A 101 12.46 2.57 3.63
CA MET A 101 12.10 1.34 4.32
C MET A 101 13.29 0.41 4.52
N TYR A 102 14.17 0.26 3.53
CA TYR A 102 15.38 -0.55 3.64
C TYR A 102 16.37 0.06 4.64
N GLU A 103 16.54 1.37 4.67
CA GLU A 103 17.37 2.05 5.68
C GLU A 103 16.83 1.81 7.09
N ARG A 104 15.53 2.01 7.26
CA ARG A 104 14.83 1.86 8.54
C ARG A 104 14.88 0.44 9.09
N THR A 105 14.98 -0.56 8.21
CA THR A 105 15.10 -1.98 8.58
C THR A 105 16.54 -2.51 8.54
N GLY A 106 17.54 -1.64 8.30
CA GLY A 106 18.96 -2.02 8.31
C GLY A 106 19.44 -2.77 7.05
N ARG A 107 18.63 -2.87 6.00
CA ARG A 107 18.92 -3.57 4.73
C ARG A 107 19.77 -2.71 3.79
N ARG A 108 20.99 -2.35 4.23
CA ARG A 108 21.87 -1.38 3.55
C ARG A 108 22.11 -1.68 2.07
N GLY A 109 22.42 -2.92 1.72
CA GLY A 109 22.66 -3.29 0.31
C GLY A 109 21.43 -3.06 -0.59
N GLN A 110 20.23 -3.41 -0.12
CA GLN A 110 19.00 -3.15 -0.86
C GLN A 110 18.70 -1.64 -0.98
N ALA A 111 19.02 -0.86 0.06
CA ALA A 111 18.88 0.59 0.04
C ALA A 111 19.81 1.25 -0.99
N GLU A 112 21.06 0.80 -1.09
CA GLU A 112 22.02 1.29 -2.08
C GLU A 112 21.56 0.99 -3.51
N THR A 113 21.15 -0.25 -3.79
CA THR A 113 20.59 -0.63 -5.10
C THR A 113 19.37 0.21 -5.45
N ALA A 114 18.41 0.33 -4.53
CA ALA A 114 17.19 1.12 -4.78
C ALA A 114 17.49 2.62 -4.97
N ARG A 115 18.53 3.16 -4.33
CA ARG A 115 18.95 4.57 -4.51
C ARG A 115 19.58 4.81 -5.87
N HIS A 116 20.42 3.89 -6.33
CA HIS A 116 20.95 3.93 -7.68
C HIS A 116 19.80 3.92 -8.70
N ASP A 117 18.88 2.96 -8.60
CA ASP A 117 17.70 2.90 -9.48
C ASP A 117 16.84 4.18 -9.44
N LEU A 118 16.75 4.82 -8.27
CA LEU A 118 16.03 6.09 -8.10
C LEU A 118 16.71 7.24 -8.84
N ASN A 119 18.04 7.31 -8.81
CA ASN A 119 18.82 8.33 -9.50
C ASN A 119 18.69 8.18 -11.03
N VAL A 120 18.76 6.93 -11.53
CA VAL A 120 18.49 6.61 -12.94
C VAL A 120 17.08 7.05 -13.32
N SER A 121 16.06 6.62 -12.56
CA SER A 121 14.65 6.93 -12.84
C SER A 121 14.34 8.43 -12.79
N SER A 122 14.99 9.18 -11.90
CA SER A 122 14.76 10.62 -11.72
C SER A 122 15.56 11.49 -12.70
N GLY A 123 16.35 10.90 -13.61
CA GLY A 123 17.18 11.63 -14.57
C GLY A 123 18.37 12.37 -13.94
N ILE A 124 18.71 12.07 -12.68
CA ILE A 124 19.83 12.70 -11.96
C ILE A 124 21.18 12.15 -12.50
N GLU A 125 21.19 10.91 -12.99
CA GLU A 125 22.39 10.23 -13.45
C GLU A 125 22.73 10.47 -14.93
N THR A 126 21.78 10.96 -15.73
CA THR A 126 22.01 11.27 -17.16
C THR A 126 22.75 12.58 -17.41
N ALA A 127 23.08 13.35 -16.36
CA ALA A 127 23.74 14.66 -16.47
C ALA A 127 25.28 14.61 -16.35
N LYS A 128 25.90 13.42 -16.39
CA LYS A 128 27.36 13.25 -16.17
C LYS A 128 28.19 12.78 -17.36
N ASN A 129 27.64 12.72 -18.57
CA ASN A 129 28.42 12.39 -19.79
C ASN A 129 28.44 13.54 -20.78
#